data_AF-A0A1V5L831-F1
#
_entry.id   AF-A0A1V5L831-F1
#
_cell.length_a   1.000
_cell.length_b   1.000
_cell.length_c   1.000
_cell.angle_alpha   90.00
_cell.angle_beta   90.00
_cell.angle_gamma   90.00
#
_symmetry.space_group_name_H-M   'P 1'
#
loop_
_entity.id
_entity.type
_entity.pdbx_description
1 polymer ?
#
loop_
_entity_poly.entity_id
_entity_poly.type
_entity_poly.pdbx_seq_one_letter_code
_entity_poly.pdbx_strand_id
1 'polypeptide(L)'
;MAQVLKRRGIHYINTPFSMMANARAAQYGHFGIDDGVITVDRGEDLFDWDVIGGVPEARMSGPTCGMHWPNLLHEDPARNAEVVEGWVRYLSAYNSGLATMLAPDSTFFQRQLAHHAGTAVSLKGPMIDLDFTKIQPIPEQIAGRQFMLKISSPFRLRFKPEKIRVLANADALEAEKIFYTLNLERLPGERAARIGLEAA
;
A
#
# COMPACT_ATOMS: atom_id res chain seq x y z
N MET A 1 8.75 -3.23 24.10
CA MET A 1 7.66 -2.22 24.07
C MET A 1 6.41 -2.77 23.40
N ALA A 2 6.52 -3.49 22.27
CA ALA A 2 5.38 -4.03 21.53
C ALA A 2 4.42 -4.89 22.37
N GLN A 3 4.93 -5.75 23.26
CA GLN A 3 4.09 -6.58 24.14
C GLN A 3 3.14 -5.77 25.04
N VAL A 4 3.56 -4.57 25.47
CA VAL A 4 2.70 -3.67 26.27
C VAL A 4 1.57 -3.12 25.41
N LEU A 5 1.87 -2.73 24.17
CA LEU A 5 0.90 -2.22 23.20
C LEU A 5 -0.12 -3.29 22.81
N LYS A 6 0.34 -4.49 22.48
CA LYS A 6 -0.50 -5.65 22.16
C LYS A 6 -1.48 -5.99 23.26
N ARG A 7 -1.05 -5.99 24.53
CA ARG A 7 -1.93 -6.22 25.68
C ARG A 7 -3.02 -5.16 25.85
N ARG A 8 -2.86 -3.99 25.22
CA ARG A 8 -3.86 -2.92 25.17
C ARG A 8 -4.65 -2.90 23.85
N GLY A 9 -4.53 -3.93 23.01
CA GLY A 9 -5.23 -4.04 21.73
C GLY A 9 -4.61 -3.22 20.60
N ILE A 10 -3.38 -2.71 20.78
CA ILE A 10 -2.67 -1.97 19.74
C ILE A 10 -1.79 -2.95 18.96
N HIS A 11 -2.11 -3.13 17.68
CA HIS A 11 -1.42 -4.08 16.78
C HIS A 11 -0.67 -3.41 15.64
N TYR A 12 -0.78 -2.09 15.50
CA TYR A 12 -0.18 -1.30 14.44
C TYR A 12 0.34 0.02 14.99
N ILE A 13 1.54 0.40 14.57
CA ILE A 13 2.18 1.69 14.85
C ILE A 13 2.66 2.27 13.52
N ASN A 14 2.43 3.57 13.34
CA ASN A 14 2.93 4.33 12.20
C ASN A 14 3.76 5.49 12.70
N THR A 15 5.07 5.47 12.46
CA THR A 15 6.01 6.45 13.04
C THR A 15 7.21 6.63 12.12
N PRO A 16 7.82 7.82 12.04
CA PRO A 16 9.07 7.99 11.29
C PRO A 16 10.20 7.25 12.02
N PHE A 17 10.89 6.34 11.35
CA PHE A 17 11.97 5.57 11.99
C PHE A 17 13.22 6.42 12.21
N SER A 18 13.45 7.43 11.36
CA SER A 18 14.56 8.39 11.50
C SER A 18 14.61 9.09 12.86
N MET A 19 13.45 9.23 13.51
CA MET A 19 13.31 9.89 14.81
C MET A 19 13.42 8.91 15.99
N MET A 20 13.55 7.61 15.75
CA MET A 20 13.62 6.61 16.80
C MET A 20 15.04 6.49 17.37
N ALA A 21 15.15 6.50 18.71
CA ALA A 21 16.42 6.23 19.37
C ALA A 21 16.91 4.82 19.01
N ASN A 22 18.20 4.70 18.62
CA ASN A 22 18.82 3.46 18.14
C ASN A 22 18.18 2.88 16.87
N ALA A 23 17.65 3.74 15.99
CA ALA A 23 17.11 3.33 14.71
C ALA A 23 18.11 2.45 13.93
N ARG A 24 17.62 1.32 13.42
CA ARG A 24 18.31 0.43 12.48
C ARG A 24 17.42 0.25 11.26
N ALA A 25 17.98 -0.30 10.19
CA ALA A 25 17.18 -0.67 9.02
C ALA A 25 16.00 -1.57 9.42
N ALA A 26 14.82 -1.26 8.90
CA ALA A 26 13.62 -2.04 9.17
C ALA A 26 13.77 -3.45 8.60
N GLN A 27 13.22 -4.45 9.30
CA GLN A 27 13.30 -5.87 8.92
C GLN A 27 12.83 -6.13 7.48
N TYR A 28 11.81 -5.40 7.02
CA TYR A 28 11.22 -5.53 5.68
C TYR A 28 11.28 -4.21 4.90
N GLY A 29 12.33 -3.42 5.10
CA GLY A 29 12.56 -2.15 4.40
C GLY A 29 11.76 -0.97 4.96
N HIS A 30 10.42 -1.08 4.94
CA HIS A 30 9.51 -0.04 5.45
C HIS A 30 8.77 -0.43 6.73
N PHE A 31 8.95 -1.64 7.24
CA PHE A 31 8.31 -2.06 8.48
C PHE A 31 9.10 -3.16 9.19
N GLY A 32 8.79 -3.33 10.47
CA GLY A 32 9.25 -4.42 11.30
C GLY A 32 8.12 -4.98 12.15
N ILE A 33 8.32 -6.16 12.71
CA ILE A 33 7.33 -6.83 13.55
C ILE A 33 7.99 -7.22 14.88
N ASP A 34 7.43 -6.75 15.98
CA ASP A 34 7.84 -7.11 17.34
C ASP A 34 6.61 -7.61 18.11
N ASP A 35 6.69 -8.82 18.69
CA ASP A 35 5.58 -9.51 19.37
C ASP A 35 4.22 -9.47 18.62
N GLY A 36 4.25 -9.47 17.28
CA GLY A 36 3.03 -9.40 16.46
C GLY A 36 2.39 -8.01 16.35
N VAL A 37 3.10 -6.96 16.74
CA VAL A 37 2.78 -5.55 16.43
C VAL A 37 3.60 -5.12 15.22
N ILE A 38 2.93 -4.75 14.14
CA ILE A 38 3.60 -4.16 12.97
C ILE A 38 3.89 -2.68 13.24
N THR A 39 5.15 -2.29 13.05
CA THR A 39 5.59 -0.90 13.11
C THR A 39 6.04 -0.50 11.71
N VAL A 40 5.39 0.50 11.14
CA VAL A 40 5.68 1.00 9.79
C VAL A 40 6.45 2.30 9.91
N ASP A 41 7.53 2.40 9.12
CA ASP A 41 8.21 3.65 8.85
C ASP A 41 7.36 4.46 7.89
N ARG A 42 6.73 5.51 8.40
CA ARG A 42 5.83 6.34 7.60
C ARG A 42 6.57 7.23 6.60
N GLY A 43 7.88 7.43 6.80
CA GLY A 43 8.64 8.47 6.12
C GLY A 43 8.49 9.84 6.79
N GLU A 44 8.81 10.89 6.05
CA GLU A 44 8.75 12.28 6.53
C GLU A 44 7.36 12.90 6.26
N ASP A 45 6.95 13.81 7.13
CA ASP A 45 5.72 14.59 6.92
C ASP A 45 5.96 15.64 5.83
N LEU A 46 4.93 15.92 5.02
CA LEU A 46 5.01 16.98 4.00
C LEU A 46 5.01 18.38 4.62
N PHE A 47 4.46 18.49 5.83
CA PHE A 47 4.34 19.72 6.60
C PHE A 47 4.64 19.43 8.06
N ASP A 48 5.16 20.44 8.74
CA ASP A 48 5.22 20.43 10.20
C ASP A 48 3.81 20.41 10.80
N TRP A 49 3.74 19.98 12.07
CA TRP A 49 2.48 19.75 12.78
C TRP A 49 1.65 21.02 13.00
N ASP A 50 2.28 22.19 12.96
CA ASP A 50 1.70 23.51 13.22
C ASP A 50 1.37 24.33 11.96
N VAL A 51 1.63 23.78 10.76
CA VAL A 51 1.28 24.44 9.51
C VAL A 51 -0.21 24.33 9.23
N ILE A 52 -0.89 25.49 9.12
CA ILE A 52 -2.31 25.58 8.77
C ILE A 52 -2.45 25.72 7.25
N GLY A 53 -3.30 24.90 6.62
CA GLY A 53 -3.74 25.12 5.24
C GLY A 53 -2.72 24.84 4.15
N GLY A 54 -1.79 23.91 4.38
CA GLY A 54 -0.75 23.55 3.42
C GLY A 54 -1.32 22.92 2.14
N VAL A 55 -0.86 23.41 0.98
CA VAL A 55 -1.12 22.80 -0.34
C VAL A 55 0.03 21.84 -0.66
N PRO A 56 -0.18 20.52 -0.66
CA PRO A 56 0.91 19.56 -0.85
C PRO A 56 1.44 19.60 -2.29
N GLU A 57 2.76 19.78 -2.42
CA GLU A 57 3.46 19.75 -3.71
C GLU A 57 4.65 18.78 -3.71
N ALA A 58 5.30 18.59 -2.57
CA ALA A 58 6.44 17.68 -2.42
C ALA A 58 6.02 16.21 -2.57
N ARG A 59 6.93 15.36 -3.02
CA ARG A 59 6.69 13.91 -3.16
C ARG A 59 6.74 13.21 -1.80
N MET A 60 5.84 12.26 -1.55
CA MET A 60 5.90 11.40 -0.37
C MET A 60 7.18 10.55 -0.36
N SER A 61 7.86 10.50 0.77
CA SER A 61 9.10 9.74 0.95
C SER A 61 8.88 8.31 1.48
N GLY A 62 7.66 7.97 1.88
CA GLY A 62 7.31 6.68 2.48
C GLY A 62 5.96 6.11 2.06
N PRO A 63 5.55 4.97 2.64
CA PRO A 63 4.31 4.28 2.30
C PRO A 63 3.06 4.95 2.88
N THR A 64 3.20 5.96 3.75
CA THR A 64 2.08 6.72 4.33
C THR A 64 2.30 8.22 4.11
N CYS A 65 1.24 8.95 3.77
CA CYS A 65 1.22 10.39 3.89
C CYS A 65 1.03 10.78 5.36
N GLY A 66 2.08 11.30 6.01
CA GLY A 66 1.92 11.93 7.31
C GLY A 66 1.16 13.24 7.19
N MET A 67 0.06 13.38 7.93
CA MET A 67 -0.77 14.57 7.96
C MET A 67 -1.18 14.85 9.39
N HIS A 68 -1.21 16.13 9.75
CA HIS A 68 -1.73 16.62 11.03
C HIS A 68 -3.01 17.41 10.81
N TRP A 69 -3.83 17.50 11.85
CA TRP A 69 -5.13 18.18 11.76
C TRP A 69 -5.04 19.61 11.20
N PRO A 70 -4.09 20.47 11.62
CA PRO A 70 -3.95 21.82 11.08
C PRO A 70 -3.70 21.86 9.57
N ASN A 71 -3.00 20.86 9.01
CA ASN A 71 -2.66 20.83 7.59
C ASN A 71 -3.91 20.73 6.68
N LEU A 72 -5.05 20.31 7.25
CA LEU A 72 -6.34 20.16 6.56
C LEU A 72 -7.29 21.34 6.79
N LEU A 73 -6.87 22.35 7.53
CA LEU A 73 -7.71 23.50 7.89
C LEU A 73 -7.25 24.77 7.19
N HIS A 74 -8.19 25.62 6.84
CA HIS A 74 -7.94 27.00 6.45
C HIS A 74 -8.15 27.91 7.68
N GLU A 75 -7.42 29.03 7.77
CA GLU A 75 -7.57 30.00 8.87
C GLU A 75 -8.99 30.56 8.97
N ASP A 76 -9.61 30.81 7.82
CA ASP A 76 -11.06 31.00 7.66
C ASP A 76 -11.76 29.64 7.46
N PRO A 77 -12.56 29.15 8.44
CA PRO A 77 -13.23 27.85 8.35
C PRO A 77 -14.17 27.70 7.14
N ALA A 78 -14.73 28.79 6.61
CA ALA A 78 -15.60 28.74 5.43
C ALA A 78 -14.87 28.25 4.17
N ARG A 79 -13.53 28.29 4.18
CA ARG A 79 -12.66 27.94 3.07
C ARG A 79 -11.94 26.61 3.25
N ASN A 80 -12.25 25.83 4.30
CA ASN A 80 -11.67 24.50 4.54
C ASN A 80 -11.77 23.57 3.32
N ALA A 81 -12.85 23.68 2.54
CA ALA A 81 -13.05 22.90 1.33
C ALA A 81 -11.91 23.10 0.31
N GLU A 82 -11.35 24.31 0.18
CA GLU A 82 -10.27 24.60 -0.76
C GLU A 82 -8.99 23.82 -0.41
N VAL A 83 -8.65 23.76 0.88
CA VAL A 83 -7.49 23.00 1.39
C VAL A 83 -7.71 21.52 1.17
N VAL A 84 -8.89 21.00 1.54
CA VAL A 84 -9.25 19.58 1.35
C VAL A 84 -9.21 19.18 -0.12
N GLU A 85 -9.73 20.02 -1.03
CA GLU A 85 -9.66 19.78 -2.47
C GLU A 85 -8.21 19.74 -2.99
N GLY A 86 -7.32 20.58 -2.44
CA GLY A 86 -5.89 20.53 -2.74
C GLY A 86 -5.28 19.17 -2.39
N TRP A 87 -5.57 18.66 -1.21
CA TRP A 87 -5.15 17.33 -0.77
C TRP A 87 -5.74 16.21 -1.61
N VAL A 88 -7.02 16.28 -1.97
CA VAL A 88 -7.68 15.28 -2.83
C VAL A 88 -6.99 15.22 -4.19
N ARG A 89 -6.76 16.38 -4.84
CA ARG A 89 -6.04 16.43 -6.11
C ARG A 89 -4.65 15.81 -6.00
N TYR A 90 -3.87 16.21 -4.99
CA TYR A 90 -2.53 15.68 -4.76
C TYR A 90 -2.52 14.15 -4.54
N LEU A 91 -3.35 13.63 -3.64
CA LEU A 91 -3.38 12.20 -3.33
C LEU A 91 -3.94 11.35 -4.47
N SER A 92 -4.89 11.88 -5.25
CA SER A 92 -5.49 11.16 -6.39
C SER A 92 -4.45 10.71 -7.41
N ALA A 93 -3.38 11.50 -7.63
CA ALA A 93 -2.30 11.16 -8.55
C ALA A 93 -1.57 9.87 -8.14
N TYR A 94 -1.46 9.61 -6.83
CA TYR A 94 -0.88 8.36 -6.33
C TYR A 94 -1.81 7.16 -6.52
N ASN A 95 -3.11 7.36 -6.75
CA ASN A 95 -4.01 6.25 -7.02
C ASN A 95 -3.99 5.79 -8.48
N SER A 96 -3.66 6.67 -9.42
CA SER A 96 -3.73 6.39 -10.87
C SER A 96 -2.54 5.58 -11.39
N GLY A 97 -1.37 5.66 -10.73
CA GLY A 97 -0.17 4.95 -11.15
C GLY A 97 -0.20 3.43 -10.94
N LEU A 98 0.74 2.71 -11.58
CA LEU A 98 0.95 1.26 -11.38
C LEU A 98 1.62 0.91 -10.05
N ALA A 99 2.47 1.82 -9.55
CA ALA A 99 3.33 1.56 -8.40
C ALA A 99 2.66 1.82 -7.04
N THR A 100 1.58 2.60 -7.04
CA THR A 100 0.95 3.12 -5.82
C THR A 100 -0.55 2.93 -5.86
N MET A 101 -1.19 2.97 -4.70
CA MET A 101 -2.63 2.92 -4.54
C MET A 101 -3.02 3.59 -3.22
N LEU A 102 -4.23 4.13 -3.14
CA LEU A 102 -4.78 4.65 -1.89
C LEU A 102 -5.50 3.52 -1.16
N ALA A 103 -5.00 3.13 0.02
CA ALA A 103 -5.59 2.07 0.81
C ALA A 103 -6.95 2.50 1.36
N PRO A 104 -8.00 1.66 1.25
CA PRO A 104 -9.34 2.00 1.76
C PRO A 104 -9.36 2.11 3.28
N ASP A 105 -8.48 1.37 3.96
CA ASP A 105 -8.32 1.39 5.40
C ASP A 105 -6.90 0.97 5.80
N SER A 106 -6.58 1.15 7.08
CA SER A 106 -5.27 0.83 7.66
C SER A 106 -4.96 -0.67 7.67
N THR A 107 -5.97 -1.55 7.66
CA THR A 107 -5.76 -3.00 7.65
C THR A 107 -5.37 -3.46 6.25
N PHE A 108 -6.07 -2.99 5.23
CA PHE A 108 -5.72 -3.23 3.84
C PHE A 108 -4.33 -2.69 3.53
N PHE A 109 -4.01 -1.48 4.01
CA PHE A 109 -2.68 -0.90 3.91
C PHE A 109 -1.58 -1.85 4.41
N GLN A 110 -1.71 -2.36 5.65
CA GLN A 110 -0.72 -3.27 6.25
C GLN A 110 -0.54 -4.54 5.43
N ARG A 111 -1.65 -5.13 4.97
CA ARG A 111 -1.63 -6.33 4.12
C ARG A 111 -0.94 -6.07 2.78
N GLN A 112 -1.30 -4.97 2.12
CA GLN A 112 -0.69 -4.57 0.86
C GLN A 112 0.81 -4.28 1.02
N LEU A 113 1.21 -3.63 2.11
CA LEU A 113 2.62 -3.35 2.40
C LEU A 113 3.42 -4.64 2.65
N ALA A 114 2.85 -5.59 3.41
CA ALA A 114 3.45 -6.90 3.61
C ALA A 114 3.60 -7.67 2.29
N HIS A 115 2.59 -7.62 1.42
CA HIS A 115 2.65 -8.20 0.09
C HIS A 115 3.66 -7.49 -0.82
N HIS A 116 3.76 -6.17 -0.77
CA HIS A 116 4.74 -5.39 -1.52
C HIS A 116 6.18 -5.78 -1.14
N ALA A 117 6.47 -5.98 0.15
CA ALA A 117 7.79 -6.40 0.62
C ALA A 117 8.06 -7.91 0.44
N GLY A 118 7.01 -8.74 0.54
CA GLY A 118 7.12 -10.19 0.66
C GLY A 118 6.68 -11.01 -0.55
N THR A 119 6.10 -10.40 -1.58
CA THR A 119 5.66 -11.07 -2.81
C THR A 119 6.53 -10.63 -3.97
N ALA A 120 7.32 -11.54 -4.52
CA ALA A 120 8.04 -11.26 -5.76
C ALA A 120 7.11 -11.47 -6.96
N VAL A 121 7.14 -10.53 -7.90
CA VAL A 121 6.34 -10.53 -9.12
C VAL A 121 7.29 -10.56 -10.31
N SER A 122 7.06 -11.47 -11.26
CA SER A 122 7.83 -11.52 -12.51
C SER A 122 6.95 -11.89 -13.70
N LEU A 123 7.24 -11.31 -14.87
CA LEU A 123 6.57 -11.64 -16.12
C LEU A 123 7.43 -12.65 -16.90
N LYS A 124 6.86 -13.82 -17.21
CA LYS A 124 7.51 -14.88 -17.99
C LYS A 124 6.61 -15.28 -19.16
N GLY A 125 6.88 -14.69 -20.33
CA GLY A 125 6.01 -14.85 -21.50
C GLY A 125 4.59 -14.35 -21.19
N PRO A 126 3.53 -15.15 -21.44
CA PRO A 126 2.16 -14.76 -21.14
C PRO A 126 1.78 -15.01 -19.67
N MET A 127 2.72 -15.26 -18.76
CA MET A 127 2.42 -15.59 -17.37
C MET A 127 3.01 -14.57 -16.42
N ILE A 128 2.23 -14.14 -15.43
CA ILE A 128 2.72 -13.45 -14.24
C ILE A 128 2.97 -14.51 -13.17
N ASP A 129 4.23 -14.68 -12.78
CA ASP A 129 4.65 -15.51 -11.65
C ASP A 129 4.63 -14.68 -10.36
N LEU A 130 3.99 -15.21 -9.32
CA LEU A 130 3.94 -14.66 -7.98
C LEU A 130 4.63 -15.62 -7.02
N ASP A 131 5.68 -15.17 -6.33
CA ASP A 131 6.41 -15.95 -5.32
C ASP A 131 6.16 -15.37 -3.93
N PHE A 132 5.56 -16.19 -3.07
CA PHE A 132 5.15 -15.87 -1.71
C PHE A 132 6.16 -16.34 -0.64
N THR A 133 7.34 -16.81 -1.04
CA THR A 133 8.33 -17.36 -0.11
C THR A 133 8.75 -16.34 0.95
N LYS A 134 8.90 -15.07 0.58
CA LYS A 134 9.32 -14.00 1.51
C LYS A 134 8.20 -13.48 2.41
N ILE A 135 6.92 -13.69 2.05
CA ILE A 135 5.79 -13.31 2.89
C ILE A 135 5.45 -14.41 3.92
N GLN A 136 5.84 -15.67 3.70
CA GLN A 136 5.53 -16.78 4.63
C GLN A 136 5.97 -16.53 6.09
N PRO A 137 7.13 -15.91 6.37
CA PRO A 137 7.53 -15.61 7.74
C PRO A 137 6.70 -14.50 8.41
N ILE A 138 5.93 -13.72 7.64
CA ILE A 138 5.08 -12.66 8.18
C ILE A 138 3.77 -13.29 8.68
N PRO A 139 3.37 -13.05 9.95
CA PRO A 139 2.13 -13.61 10.49
C PRO A 139 0.91 -13.26 9.64
N GLU A 140 0.02 -14.24 9.42
CA GLU A 140 -1.14 -14.06 8.54
C GLU A 140 -2.11 -12.99 9.05
N GLN A 141 -2.19 -12.74 10.37
CA GLN A 141 -2.97 -11.61 10.88
C GLN A 141 -2.51 -10.23 10.37
N ILE A 142 -1.23 -10.09 10.00
CA ILE A 142 -0.63 -8.87 9.46
C ILE A 142 -0.64 -8.91 7.94
N ALA A 143 -0.05 -9.96 7.35
CA ALA A 143 0.07 -10.08 5.90
C ALA A 143 -1.29 -10.26 5.20
N GLY A 144 -2.24 -10.90 5.87
CA GLY A 144 -3.45 -11.38 5.25
C GLY A 144 -3.17 -12.33 4.09
N ARG A 145 -4.19 -12.50 3.26
CA ARG A 145 -4.09 -13.21 1.98
C ARG A 145 -4.53 -12.37 0.79
N GLN A 146 -5.17 -11.22 1.06
CA GLN A 146 -5.72 -10.35 0.04
C GLN A 146 -4.76 -9.20 -0.26
N PHE A 147 -4.54 -8.94 -1.55
CA PHE A 147 -3.70 -7.87 -2.04
C PHE A 147 -4.10 -7.45 -3.46
N MET A 148 -3.66 -6.27 -3.85
CA MET A 148 -3.90 -5.68 -5.16
C MET A 148 -2.68 -5.87 -6.06
N LEU A 149 -2.93 -6.21 -7.32
CA LEU A 149 -1.96 -6.18 -8.41
C LEU A 149 -2.48 -5.28 -9.52
N LYS A 150 -1.65 -4.31 -9.94
CA LYS A 150 -1.94 -3.45 -11.09
C LYS A 150 -1.14 -3.88 -12.31
N ILE A 151 -1.79 -3.92 -13.47
CA ILE A 151 -1.22 -4.40 -14.73
C ILE A 151 -1.57 -3.38 -15.82
N SER A 152 -0.61 -2.97 -16.65
CA SER A 152 -0.89 -2.20 -17.87
C SER A 152 -0.64 -3.07 -19.10
N SER A 153 -1.53 -2.99 -20.10
CA SER A 153 -1.39 -3.70 -21.36
C SER A 153 -1.85 -2.84 -22.54
N PRO A 154 -1.20 -2.92 -23.71
CA PRO A 154 -1.69 -2.28 -24.94
C PRO A 154 -2.91 -3.00 -25.55
N PHE A 155 -3.22 -4.23 -25.10
CA PHE A 155 -4.35 -5.01 -25.60
C PHE A 155 -5.27 -5.45 -24.48
N ARG A 156 -6.52 -5.80 -24.83
CA ARG A 156 -7.44 -6.39 -23.86
C ARG A 156 -6.92 -7.75 -23.39
N LEU A 157 -6.95 -7.96 -22.08
CA LEU A 157 -6.47 -9.19 -21.44
C LEU A 157 -7.62 -9.92 -20.74
N ARG A 158 -7.58 -11.25 -20.81
CA ARG A 158 -8.27 -12.15 -19.90
C ARG A 158 -7.24 -12.77 -18.96
N PHE A 159 -7.66 -12.98 -17.71
CA PHE A 159 -6.79 -13.50 -16.65
C PHE A 159 -7.17 -14.93 -16.30
N LYS A 160 -6.21 -15.84 -16.38
CA LYS A 160 -6.37 -17.24 -16.00
C LYS A 160 -5.56 -17.52 -14.73
N PRO A 161 -6.15 -17.42 -13.53
CA PRO A 161 -5.43 -17.63 -12.29
C PRO A 161 -5.11 -19.12 -12.05
N GLU A 162 -3.91 -19.40 -11.57
CA GLU A 162 -3.45 -20.71 -11.12
C GLU A 162 -2.95 -20.58 -9.68
N LYS A 163 -3.53 -21.36 -8.76
CA LYS A 163 -3.19 -21.35 -7.32
C LYS A 163 -3.37 -19.99 -6.63
N ILE A 164 -4.26 -19.16 -7.17
CA ILE A 164 -4.67 -17.88 -6.62
C ILE A 164 -6.13 -17.65 -6.99
N ARG A 165 -6.83 -16.81 -6.24
CA ARG A 165 -8.20 -16.39 -6.57
C ARG A 165 -8.20 -14.93 -6.99
N VAL A 166 -8.90 -14.61 -8.07
CA VAL A 166 -9.25 -13.23 -8.43
C VAL A 166 -10.61 -12.93 -7.80
N LEU A 167 -10.64 -11.99 -6.85
CA LEU A 167 -11.84 -11.60 -6.13
C LEU A 167 -12.63 -10.53 -6.90
N ALA A 168 -11.92 -9.60 -7.52
CA ALA A 168 -12.48 -8.55 -8.36
C ALA A 168 -11.44 -8.12 -9.39
N ASN A 169 -11.92 -7.66 -10.54
CA ASN A 169 -11.15 -6.99 -11.56
C ASN A 169 -11.86 -5.70 -11.98
N ALA A 170 -11.09 -4.64 -12.14
CA ALA A 170 -11.53 -3.41 -12.77
C ALA A 170 -10.54 -3.04 -13.88
N ASP A 171 -11.04 -2.46 -14.96
CA ASP A 171 -10.20 -1.93 -16.03
C ASP A 171 -10.56 -0.48 -16.36
N ALA A 172 -9.55 0.28 -16.77
CA ALA A 172 -9.67 1.64 -17.24
C ALA A 172 -8.80 1.83 -18.50
N LEU A 173 -9.31 2.58 -19.47
CA LEU A 173 -8.55 2.96 -20.66
C LEU A 173 -7.91 4.33 -20.40
N GLU A 174 -6.58 4.39 -20.44
CA GLU A 174 -5.81 5.62 -20.28
C GLU A 174 -4.65 5.65 -21.29
N ALA A 175 -4.55 6.73 -22.08
CA ALA A 175 -3.45 6.97 -23.01
C ALA A 175 -3.08 5.74 -23.88
N GLU A 176 -4.09 5.16 -24.56
CA GLU A 176 -3.97 3.99 -25.45
C GLU A 176 -3.53 2.68 -24.77
N LYS A 177 -3.50 2.65 -23.44
CA LYS A 177 -3.26 1.44 -22.64
C LYS A 177 -4.46 1.14 -21.77
N ILE A 178 -4.62 -0.14 -21.47
CA ILE A 178 -5.63 -0.62 -20.52
C ILE A 178 -4.93 -0.93 -19.22
N PHE A 179 -5.39 -0.30 -18.15
CA PHE A 179 -4.94 -0.52 -16.79
C PHE A 179 -5.92 -1.43 -16.09
N TYR A 180 -5.43 -2.54 -15.55
CA TYR A 180 -6.20 -3.48 -14.77
C TYR A 180 -5.80 -3.38 -13.31
N THR A 181 -6.80 -3.41 -12.44
CA THR A 181 -6.63 -3.59 -11.00
C THR A 181 -7.25 -4.91 -10.61
N LEU A 182 -6.41 -5.87 -10.20
CA LEU A 182 -6.83 -7.19 -9.73
C LEU A 182 -6.76 -7.23 -8.20
N ASN A 183 -7.89 -7.49 -7.55
CA ASN A 183 -7.92 -7.86 -6.14
C ASN A 183 -7.75 -9.38 -6.07
N LEU A 184 -6.63 -9.81 -5.52
CA LEU A 184 -6.19 -11.20 -5.49
C LEU A 184 -6.29 -11.75 -4.06
N GLU A 185 -6.50 -13.06 -3.94
CA GLU A 185 -6.39 -13.79 -2.69
C GLU A 185 -5.44 -14.99 -2.86
N ARG A 186 -4.35 -14.98 -2.09
CA ARG A 186 -3.43 -16.11 -1.95
C ARG A 186 -4.16 -17.31 -1.33
N LEU A 187 -3.99 -18.49 -1.91
CA LEU A 187 -4.52 -19.71 -1.32
C LEU A 187 -3.69 -20.13 -0.09
N PRO A 188 -4.32 -20.69 0.95
CA PRO A 188 -3.60 -21.17 2.14
C PRO A 188 -2.49 -22.17 1.78
N GLY A 189 -1.31 -22.00 2.40
CA GLY A 189 -0.17 -22.91 2.22
C GLY A 189 0.60 -22.78 0.89
N GLU A 190 0.06 -22.11 -0.12
CA GLU A 190 0.76 -21.95 -1.40
C GLU A 190 1.96 -21.02 -1.28
N ARG A 191 3.08 -21.47 -1.86
CA ARG A 191 4.35 -20.73 -1.95
C ARG A 191 4.47 -19.90 -3.22
N ALA A 192 3.71 -20.25 -4.24
CA ALA A 192 3.70 -19.54 -5.50
C ALA A 192 2.34 -19.65 -6.17
N ALA A 193 2.05 -18.69 -7.04
CA ALA A 193 0.89 -18.69 -7.91
C ALA A 193 1.25 -18.12 -9.27
N ARG A 194 0.35 -18.31 -10.24
CA ARG A 194 0.48 -17.73 -11.57
C ARG A 194 -0.81 -17.09 -12.04
N ILE A 195 -0.68 -16.14 -12.96
CA ILE A 195 -1.81 -15.58 -13.70
C ILE A 195 -1.44 -15.60 -15.18
N GLY A 196 -2.15 -16.42 -15.96
CA GLY A 196 -2.05 -16.41 -17.41
C GLY A 196 -2.72 -15.17 -18.00
N LEU A 197 -2.07 -14.60 -19.01
CA LEU A 197 -2.50 -13.43 -19.77
C LEU A 197 -2.89 -13.88 -21.18
N GLU A 198 -4.19 -13.85 -21.48
CA GLU A 198 -4.73 -14.22 -22.79
C GLU A 198 -5.27 -12.96 -23.48
N ALA A 199 -5.03 -12.79 -24.78
CA ALA A 199 -5.65 -11.70 -25.53
C ALA A 199 -7.18 -11.92 -25.60
N ALA A 200 -7.95 -10.87 -25.28
CA ALA A 200 -9.40 -10.96 -25.12
C ALA A 200 -10.19 -10.70 -26.40
#